data_AF-A0A4Q7DGK3-F1
#
_entry.id   AF-A0A4Q7DGK3-F1
#
_cell.length_a   1.000
_cell.length_b   1.000
_cell.length_c   1.000
_cell.angle_alpha   90.00
_cell.angle_beta   90.00
_cell.angle_gamma   90.00
#
_symmetry.space_group_name_H-M   'P 1'
#
loop_
_entity.id
_entity.type
_entity.pdbx_description
1 polymer ?
#
loop_
_entity_poly.entity_id
_entity_poly.type
_entity_poly.pdbx_seq_one_letter_code
_entity_poly.pdbx_strand_id
1 'polypeptide(L)'
;MRWISKISTGGVKNFAVGAGRGRRSKLESKQELEVQRYIEEHGAHLNTEKVRVFVKENFDIDISKATAHRLFKRLGFSYITPRPSHYKKDKTSQAKFKKKS
;
A
#
# COMPACT_ATOMS: atom_id res chain seq x y z
N MET A 1 -40.17 7.92 -4.15
CA MET A 1 -39.43 9.21 -4.17
C MET A 1 -38.30 9.21 -3.14
N ARG A 2 -37.12 8.71 -3.49
CA ARG A 2 -36.00 8.50 -2.54
C ARG A 2 -35.14 9.75 -2.28
N TRP A 3 -35.27 10.78 -3.10
CA TRP A 3 -34.48 12.01 -3.03
C TRP A 3 -35.15 13.09 -2.16
N ILE A 4 -36.48 13.16 -2.17
CA ILE A 4 -37.28 14.08 -1.34
C ILE A 4 -37.09 13.74 0.15
N SER A 5 -37.08 12.46 0.52
CA SER A 5 -36.79 12.04 1.89
C SER A 5 -35.38 12.46 2.32
N LYS A 6 -34.35 12.28 1.48
CA LYS A 6 -32.97 12.71 1.79
C LYS A 6 -32.83 14.22 2.00
N ILE A 7 -33.58 15.03 1.25
CA ILE A 7 -33.69 16.48 1.46
C ILE A 7 -34.32 16.77 2.82
N SER A 8 -35.44 16.11 3.12
CA SER A 8 -36.17 16.28 4.38
C SER A 8 -35.33 15.88 5.61
N THR A 9 -34.51 14.84 5.51
CA THR A 9 -33.75 14.31 6.67
C THR A 9 -32.43 15.02 6.94
N GLY A 10 -31.78 15.66 5.95
CA GLY A 10 -30.48 16.30 6.20
C GLY A 10 -30.01 17.32 5.16
N GLY A 11 -30.95 17.86 4.39
CA GLY A 11 -30.70 18.98 3.48
C GLY A 11 -29.66 18.69 2.38
N VAL A 12 -29.12 19.76 1.79
CA VAL A 12 -28.19 19.70 0.66
C VAL A 12 -26.87 18.96 1.00
N LYS A 13 -26.48 18.89 2.28
CA LYS A 13 -25.28 18.18 2.74
C LYS A 13 -25.32 16.68 2.43
N ASN A 14 -26.51 16.07 2.41
CA ASN A 14 -26.68 14.65 2.07
C ASN A 14 -26.51 14.34 0.58
N PHE A 15 -26.34 15.37 -0.27
CA PHE A 15 -25.96 15.22 -1.67
C PHE A 15 -24.46 15.36 -1.91
N ALA A 16 -23.67 15.66 -0.87
CA ALA A 16 -22.23 15.62 -0.98
C ALA A 16 -21.81 14.22 -1.40
N VAL A 17 -21.16 14.11 -2.56
CA VAL A 17 -20.63 12.84 -3.05
C VAL A 17 -19.48 12.43 -2.13
N GLY A 18 -19.75 11.45 -1.26
CA GLY A 18 -18.71 10.85 -0.43
C GLY A 18 -17.63 10.19 -1.28
N ALA A 19 -16.47 9.92 -0.68
CA ALA A 19 -15.42 9.15 -1.34
C ALA A 19 -15.99 7.83 -1.86
N GLY A 20 -15.91 7.62 -3.18
CA GLY A 20 -16.40 6.39 -3.79
C GLY A 20 -15.68 5.17 -3.25
N ARG A 21 -16.32 4.00 -3.33
CA ARG A 21 -15.79 2.71 -2.84
C ARG A 21 -14.39 2.34 -3.38
N GLY A 22 -14.00 2.92 -4.52
CA GLY A 22 -12.73 2.63 -5.17
C GLY A 22 -12.68 1.22 -5.79
N ARG A 23 -11.55 0.89 -6.41
CA ARG A 23 -11.33 -0.42 -7.02
C ARG A 23 -11.10 -1.48 -5.93
N ARG A 24 -11.79 -2.62 -6.03
CA ARG A 24 -11.57 -3.75 -5.12
C ARG A 24 -10.14 -4.29 -5.26
N SER A 25 -9.56 -4.74 -4.14
CA SER A 25 -8.30 -5.51 -4.16
C SER A 25 -8.47 -6.74 -5.04
N LYS A 26 -7.40 -7.14 -5.72
CA LYS A 26 -7.36 -8.41 -6.46
C LYS A 26 -7.25 -9.61 -5.52
N LEU A 27 -6.67 -9.40 -4.33
CA LEU A 27 -6.43 -10.43 -3.33
C LEU A 27 -7.52 -10.32 -2.25
N GLU A 28 -7.99 -11.47 -1.80
CA GLU A 28 -8.84 -11.60 -0.62
C GLU A 28 -7.99 -11.51 0.67
N SER A 29 -8.59 -11.11 1.79
CA SER A 29 -7.90 -10.97 3.08
C SER A 29 -7.15 -12.23 3.51
N LYS A 30 -7.67 -13.43 3.20
CA LYS A 30 -6.99 -14.71 3.50
C LYS A 30 -5.71 -14.89 2.68
N GLN A 31 -5.78 -14.60 1.38
CA GLN A 31 -4.63 -14.68 0.48
C GLN A 31 -3.55 -13.67 0.87
N GLU A 32 -3.95 -12.49 1.37
CA GLU A 32 -3.00 -11.48 1.86
C GLU A 32 -2.24 -11.92 3.10
N LEU A 33 -2.89 -12.63 4.02
CA LEU A 33 -2.24 -13.22 5.19
C LEU A 33 -1.23 -14.31 4.80
N GLU A 34 -1.54 -15.11 3.78
CA GLU A 34 -0.60 -16.11 3.27
C GLU A 34 0.60 -15.46 2.59
N VAL A 35 0.38 -14.42 1.78
CA VAL A 35 1.48 -13.64 1.19
C VAL A 35 2.32 -12.96 2.27
N GLN A 36 1.70 -12.45 3.34
CA GLN A 36 2.42 -11.87 4.47
C GLN A 36 3.34 -12.90 5.13
N ARG A 37 2.82 -14.09 5.48
CA ARG A 37 3.61 -15.19 6.04
C ARG A 37 4.78 -15.58 5.13
N TYR A 38 4.52 -15.71 3.84
CA TYR A 38 5.55 -16.03 2.86
C TYR A 38 6.67 -14.96 2.83
N ILE A 39 6.30 -13.68 2.93
CA ILE A 39 7.26 -12.57 2.99
C ILE A 39 8.09 -12.60 4.28
N GLU A 40 7.46 -12.88 5.41
CA GLU A 40 8.14 -12.96 6.71
C GLU A 40 9.15 -14.12 6.75
N GLU A 41 8.80 -15.27 6.16
CA GLU A 41 9.65 -16.46 6.11
C GLU A 41 10.88 -16.28 5.18
N HIS A 42 10.71 -15.61 4.03
CA HIS A 42 11.75 -15.52 2.99
C HIS A 42 12.40 -14.14 2.85
N GLY A 43 12.12 -13.21 3.77
CA GLY A 43 12.29 -11.76 3.61
C GLY A 43 13.66 -11.27 3.12
N ALA A 44 14.75 -11.92 3.52
CA ALA A 44 16.11 -11.53 3.12
C ALA A 44 16.43 -11.76 1.63
N HIS A 45 15.74 -12.69 0.97
CA HIS A 45 16.02 -13.12 -0.40
C HIS A 45 14.87 -12.82 -1.37
N LEU A 46 13.87 -12.08 -0.90
CA LEU A 46 12.69 -11.75 -1.68
C LEU A 46 12.90 -10.54 -2.56
N ASN A 47 12.40 -10.65 -3.79
CA ASN A 47 12.26 -9.52 -4.69
C ASN A 47 10.79 -9.41 -5.10
N THR A 48 10.42 -8.29 -5.73
CA THR A 48 9.03 -8.07 -6.17
C THR A 48 8.56 -9.16 -7.13
N GLU A 49 9.46 -9.72 -7.96
CA GLU A 49 9.10 -10.73 -8.95
C GLU A 49 8.76 -12.08 -8.31
N LYS A 50 9.50 -12.51 -7.29
CA LYS A 50 9.24 -13.73 -6.54
C LYS A 50 7.86 -13.70 -5.87
N VAL A 51 7.45 -12.55 -5.33
CA VAL A 51 6.09 -12.39 -4.79
C VAL A 51 5.03 -12.47 -5.88
N ARG A 52 5.30 -11.92 -7.08
CA ARG A 52 4.37 -12.05 -8.22
C ARG A 52 4.23 -13.49 -8.67
N VAL A 53 5.34 -14.23 -8.76
CA VAL A 53 5.36 -15.65 -9.10
C VAL A 53 4.59 -16.45 -8.05
N PHE A 54 4.88 -16.25 -6.77
CA PHE A 54 4.16 -16.90 -5.67
C PHE A 54 2.65 -16.67 -5.75
N VAL A 55 2.22 -15.42 -5.96
CA VAL A 55 0.79 -15.07 -6.07
C VAL A 55 0.14 -15.71 -7.30
N LYS A 56 0.87 -15.79 -8.41
CA LYS A 56 0.38 -16.44 -9.64
C LYS A 56 0.26 -17.95 -9.44
N GLU A 57 1.25 -18.60 -8.84
CA GLU A 57 1.26 -20.06 -8.66
C GLU A 57 0.26 -20.54 -7.61
N ASN A 58 0.07 -19.81 -6.51
CA ASN A 58 -0.81 -20.25 -5.42
C ASN A 58 -2.27 -19.81 -5.61
N PHE A 59 -2.52 -18.72 -6.34
CA PHE A 59 -3.87 -18.14 -6.43
C PHE A 59 -4.36 -17.95 -7.86
N ASP A 60 -3.55 -18.24 -8.88
CA ASP A 60 -3.85 -17.97 -10.31
C ASP A 60 -4.21 -16.49 -10.59
N ILE A 61 -3.65 -15.58 -9.80
CA ILE A 61 -3.89 -14.13 -9.94
C ILE A 61 -2.63 -13.46 -10.50
N ASP A 62 -2.72 -12.91 -11.70
CA ASP A 62 -1.65 -12.06 -12.21
C ASP A 62 -1.71 -10.64 -11.61
N ILE A 63 -0.65 -10.27 -10.91
CA ILE A 63 -0.45 -8.96 -10.30
C ILE A 63 0.70 -8.23 -10.98
N SER A 64 0.51 -6.93 -11.23
CA SER A 64 1.59 -6.09 -11.76
C SER A 64 2.62 -5.78 -10.67
N LYS A 65 3.82 -5.36 -11.06
CA LYS A 65 4.85 -4.88 -10.12
C LYS A 65 4.32 -3.75 -9.22
N ALA A 66 3.51 -2.83 -9.77
CA ALA A 66 2.90 -1.76 -8.99
C ALA A 66 1.89 -2.29 -7.96
N THR A 67 1.11 -3.32 -8.30
CA THR A 67 0.18 -3.97 -7.37
C THR A 67 0.93 -4.68 -6.24
N ALA A 68 1.99 -5.43 -6.56
CA ALA A 68 2.87 -6.03 -5.55
C ALA A 68 3.48 -4.96 -4.62
N HIS A 69 3.90 -3.82 -5.18
CA HIS A 69 4.46 -2.72 -4.40
C HIS A 69 3.45 -2.09 -3.43
N ARG A 70 2.19 -1.93 -3.86
CA ARG A 70 1.09 -1.48 -3.00
C ARG A 70 0.74 -2.51 -1.94
N LEU A 71 0.84 -3.80 -2.27
CA LEU A 71 0.65 -4.89 -1.32
C LEU A 71 1.67 -4.81 -0.18
N PHE A 72 2.96 -4.66 -0.50
CA PHE A 72 4.00 -4.47 0.52
C PHE A 72 3.69 -3.30 1.46
N LYS A 73 3.37 -2.12 0.90
CA LYS A 73 3.07 -0.93 1.70
C LYS A 73 1.86 -1.13 2.61
N ARG A 74 0.85 -1.86 2.14
CA ARG A 74 -0.36 -2.16 2.92
C ARG A 74 -0.14 -3.18 4.03
N LEU A 75 0.74 -4.15 3.80
CA LEU A 75 1.18 -5.11 4.81
C LEU A 75 2.23 -4.52 5.78
N GLY A 76 2.62 -3.25 5.61
CA GLY A 76 3.58 -2.57 6.50
C GLY A 76 5.05 -2.81 6.16
N PHE A 77 5.35 -3.52 5.07
CA PHE A 77 6.73 -3.76 4.66
C PHE A 77 7.34 -2.54 3.98
N SER A 78 8.64 -2.36 4.19
CA SER A 78 9.46 -1.35 3.53
C SER A 78 10.78 -1.96 3.08
N TYR A 79 11.40 -1.40 2.05
CA TYR A 79 12.74 -1.83 1.66
C TYR A 79 13.73 -1.53 2.77
N ILE A 80 14.61 -2.49 3.04
CA ILE A 80 15.80 -2.25 3.85
C ILE A 80 16.63 -1.20 3.12
N THR A 81 16.68 0.00 3.68
CA THR A 81 17.53 1.07 3.15
C THR A 81 18.93 0.89 3.73
N PRO A 82 19.98 0.70 2.90
CA PRO A 82 21.34 0.42 3.40
C PRO A 82 21.95 1.58 4.21
N ARG A 83 21.33 2.77 4.19
CA ARG A 83 21.69 3.89 5.07
C ARG A 83 20.50 4.30 5.94
N PRO A 84 20.27 3.62 7.08
CA PRO A 84 19.29 4.10 8.05
C PRO A 84 19.66 5.51 8.52
N SER A 85 18.66 6.39 8.64
CA SER A 85 18.89 7.73 9.17
C SER A 85 19.14 7.63 10.68
N HIS A 86 20.39 7.84 11.10
CA HIS A 86 20.76 7.87 12.51
C HIS A 86 19.96 8.93 13.27
N TYR A 87 19.51 8.67 14.50
CA TYR A 87 18.68 9.63 15.26
C TYR A 87 19.43 10.94 15.59
N LYS A 88 20.75 10.89 15.79
CA LYS A 88 21.62 12.08 15.96
C LYS A 88 21.86 12.88 14.67
N LYS A 89 21.24 12.49 13.55
CA LYS A 89 21.46 13.13 12.26
C LYS A 89 20.61 14.40 12.18
N ASP A 90 21.24 15.56 12.33
CA ASP A 90 20.59 16.84 12.07
C ASP A 90 20.38 17.04 10.56
N LYS A 91 19.12 16.98 10.13
CA LYS A 91 18.72 17.16 8.72
C LYS A 91 19.02 18.58 8.21
N THR A 92 19.01 19.58 9.08
CA THR A 92 19.19 20.98 8.69
C THR A 92 20.65 21.29 8.33
N SER A 93 21.59 20.83 9.15
CA SER A 93 23.02 20.94 8.89
C SER A 93 23.45 20.18 7.62
N GLN A 94 22.83 19.04 7.34
CA GLN A 94 23.11 18.27 6.13
C GLN A 94 22.60 18.90 4.85
N ALA A 95 21.42 19.53 4.91
CA ALA A 95 20.87 20.29 3.78
C ALA A 95 21.77 21.49 3.45
N LYS A 96 22.34 22.17 4.48
CA LYS A 96 23.31 23.26 4.31
C LYS A 96 24.64 22.78 3.71
N PHE A 97 25.13 21.61 4.13
CA PHE A 97 26.40 21.06 3.64
C PHE A 97 26.32 20.45 2.23
N LYS A 98 25.13 20.06 1.77
CA LYS A 98 24.95 19.47 0.44
C LYS A 98 25.27 20.51 -0.64
N LYS A 99 26.48 20.45 -1.21
CA LYS A 99 26.91 21.29 -2.33
C LYS A 99 25.89 21.18 -3.48
N LYS A 100 25.38 22.32 -3.92
CA LYS A 100 24.67 22.46 -5.19
C LYS A 100 25.75 22.48 -6.29
N SER A 101 26.01 21.34 -6.89
CA SER A 101 26.69 21.28 -8.19
C SER A 101 25.67 21.08 -9.29
#